data_AF-A0A9E1NTK6-F1
#
_entry.id   AF-A0A9E1NTK6-F1
#
_cell.length_a   1.000
_cell.length_b   1.000
_cell.length_c   1.000
_cell.angle_alpha   90.00
_cell.angle_beta   90.00
_cell.angle_gamma   90.00
#
_symmetry.space_group_name_H-M   'P 1'
#
loop_
_entity.id
_entity.type
_entity.pdbx_description
1 polymer ?
#
loop_
_entity_poly.entity_id
_entity_poly.type
_entity_poly.pdbx_seq_one_letter_code
_entity_poly.pdbx_strand_id
1 'polypeptide(L)'
;MHSKHSYYYRQREDTVNQLETLKYLDQEKYHLYSTNLLERIDIFDKKITTTLAMDTYSNMFSNSIDDSSRTFNATEGGIGISGLKNISLREAINSYCTTNISAQINDTLNSIPLESFNTTQVRRAAEKQLAFFAKLSGLLNKIEDQFLKDTTLTSQSKAEFVQSMKSAVQFLLKDKDATLLLQGYDYSGFSSWNKKSTIIMSKNKSASQQEQLEEEFLRDQDFFKVLTGSIKFHMEAFENFAKES
;
A
#
# COMPACT_ATOMS: atom_id res chain seq x y z
N MET A 1 -1.85 -20.20 -10.64
CA MET A 1 -3.23 -20.21 -10.09
C MET A 1 -3.22 -19.40 -8.81
N HIS A 2 -3.98 -18.30 -8.74
CA HIS A 2 -4.07 -17.47 -7.53
C HIS A 2 -5.44 -17.68 -6.86
N SER A 3 -5.42 -17.77 -5.54
CA SER A 3 -6.50 -17.95 -4.57
C SER A 3 -6.21 -17.07 -3.34
N LYS A 4 -7.23 -16.93 -2.50
CA LYS A 4 -7.37 -15.93 -1.43
C LYS A 4 -6.37 -16.02 -0.27
N HIS A 5 -5.43 -16.96 -0.27
CA HIS A 5 -4.63 -17.30 0.92
C HIS A 5 -3.15 -17.58 0.66
N SER A 6 -2.44 -16.71 -0.08
CA SER A 6 -1.00 -16.92 -0.26
C SER A 6 -0.22 -16.60 1.02
N TYR A 7 0.88 -17.30 1.25
CA TYR A 7 1.76 -17.01 2.38
C TYR A 7 2.47 -15.65 2.22
N TYR A 8 2.70 -15.21 0.98
CA TYR A 8 3.14 -13.84 0.66
C TYR A 8 2.14 -12.75 1.04
N TYR A 9 0.84 -13.07 1.17
CA TYR A 9 -0.12 -12.13 1.74
C TYR A 9 0.18 -11.89 3.23
N ARG A 10 0.55 -12.92 4.00
CA ARG A 10 0.73 -12.82 5.46
C ARG A 10 1.77 -11.79 5.92
N GLN A 11 2.83 -11.54 5.15
CA GLN A 11 3.82 -10.50 5.47
C GLN A 11 3.35 -9.06 5.16
N ARG A 12 2.30 -8.89 4.35
CA ARG A 12 1.61 -7.61 4.15
C ARG A 12 0.35 -7.46 5.03
N GLU A 13 -0.03 -8.50 5.78
CA GLU A 13 -1.35 -8.62 6.41
C GLU A 13 -1.50 -7.95 7.78
N ASP A 14 -0.43 -7.51 8.46
CA ASP A 14 -0.60 -7.07 9.86
C ASP A 14 -1.24 -5.67 10.02
N THR A 15 -1.40 -4.87 8.95
CA THR A 15 -2.05 -3.55 9.04
C THR A 15 -3.33 -3.41 8.19
N VAL A 16 -3.40 -4.08 7.04
CA VAL A 16 -4.53 -3.94 6.09
C VAL A 16 -5.74 -4.82 6.47
N ASN A 17 -5.53 -5.95 7.14
CA ASN A 17 -6.61 -6.91 7.45
C ASN A 17 -7.46 -6.57 8.69
N GLN A 18 -7.06 -5.61 9.53
CA GLN A 18 -7.88 -5.23 10.70
C GLN A 18 -9.21 -4.55 10.33
N LEU A 19 -9.47 -4.31 9.04
CA LEU A 19 -10.63 -3.56 8.52
C LEU A 19 -11.47 -4.32 7.48
N GLU A 20 -11.23 -5.62 7.26
CA GLU A 20 -11.93 -6.42 6.23
C GLU A 20 -11.87 -5.85 4.79
N THR A 21 -10.97 -4.89 4.49
CA THR A 21 -10.92 -4.18 3.19
C THR A 21 -10.61 -5.12 2.02
N LEU A 22 -9.78 -6.15 2.27
CA LEU A 22 -9.50 -7.21 1.30
C LEU A 22 -10.72 -8.10 1.02
N LYS A 23 -11.53 -8.36 2.05
CA LYS A 23 -12.80 -9.09 1.93
C LYS A 23 -13.78 -8.36 1.01
N TYR A 24 -13.84 -7.04 1.11
CA TYR A 24 -14.68 -6.18 0.27
C TYR A 24 -14.17 -6.11 -1.18
N LEU A 25 -12.86 -5.91 -1.40
CA LEU A 25 -12.26 -5.92 -2.73
C LEU A 25 -12.37 -7.28 -3.42
N ASP A 26 -12.23 -8.36 -2.66
CA ASP A 26 -12.49 -9.72 -3.14
C ASP A 26 -13.98 -9.93 -3.43
N GLN A 27 -14.87 -9.43 -2.58
CA GLN A 27 -16.31 -9.45 -2.88
C GLN A 27 -16.60 -8.71 -4.19
N GLU A 28 -16.09 -7.49 -4.41
CA GLU A 28 -16.28 -6.78 -5.69
C GLU A 28 -15.67 -7.54 -6.89
N LYS A 29 -14.43 -8.04 -6.76
CA LYS A 29 -13.72 -8.74 -7.84
C LYS A 29 -14.41 -10.06 -8.23
N TYR A 30 -15.00 -10.76 -7.27
CA TYR A 30 -15.66 -12.04 -7.48
C TYR A 30 -17.19 -11.95 -7.56
N HIS A 31 -17.80 -10.78 -7.32
CA HIS A 31 -19.25 -10.59 -7.41
C HIS A 31 -19.77 -10.92 -8.82
N LEU A 32 -19.00 -10.55 -9.85
CA LEU A 32 -19.27 -10.83 -11.27
C LEU A 32 -19.19 -12.33 -11.63
N TYR A 33 -18.61 -13.15 -10.75
CA TYR A 33 -18.41 -14.59 -10.95
C TYR A 33 -19.16 -15.43 -9.92
N SER A 34 -20.10 -14.86 -9.16
CA SER A 34 -20.75 -15.49 -7.99
C SER A 34 -21.39 -16.85 -8.29
N THR A 35 -21.93 -17.06 -9.50
CA THR A 35 -22.51 -18.34 -9.96
C THR A 35 -21.47 -19.38 -10.36
N ASN A 36 -20.20 -19.00 -10.49
CA ASN A 36 -19.08 -19.82 -10.95
C ASN A 36 -18.02 -20.04 -9.87
N LEU A 37 -18.34 -19.76 -8.59
CA LEU A 37 -17.43 -20.00 -7.47
C LEU A 37 -17.62 -21.42 -6.89
N LEU A 38 -16.50 -22.03 -6.51
CA LEU A 38 -16.43 -23.37 -5.92
C LEU A 38 -15.52 -23.35 -4.68
N GLU A 39 -15.80 -24.21 -3.71
CA GLU A 39 -14.89 -24.47 -2.59
C GLU A 39 -13.86 -25.55 -2.96
N ARG A 40 -12.60 -25.29 -2.63
CA ARG A 40 -11.47 -26.21 -2.82
C ARG A 40 -10.51 -26.14 -1.63
N ILE A 41 -9.54 -27.03 -1.63
CA ILE A 41 -8.45 -27.07 -0.66
C ILE A 41 -7.20 -26.49 -1.34
N ASP A 42 -6.50 -25.59 -0.65
CA ASP A 42 -5.21 -25.06 -1.10
C ASP A 42 -4.05 -26.02 -0.83
N ILE A 43 -2.84 -25.60 -1.15
CA ILE A 43 -1.63 -26.41 -0.96
C ILE A 43 -1.24 -26.62 0.52
N PHE A 44 -1.94 -25.97 1.46
CA PHE A 44 -1.72 -26.00 2.90
C PHE A 44 -2.92 -26.57 3.66
N ASP A 45 -3.77 -27.33 2.98
CA ASP A 45 -4.97 -27.97 3.52
C ASP A 45 -6.04 -26.98 4.06
N LYS A 46 -6.04 -25.73 3.57
CA LYS A 46 -7.04 -24.73 3.94
C LYS A 46 -8.15 -24.64 2.90
N LYS A 47 -9.38 -24.42 3.37
CA LYS A 47 -10.53 -24.16 2.50
C LYS A 47 -10.37 -22.80 1.82
N ILE A 48 -10.56 -22.78 0.51
CA ILE A 48 -10.48 -21.59 -0.33
C ILE A 48 -11.64 -21.54 -1.32
N THR A 49 -12.01 -20.33 -1.74
CA THR A 49 -12.93 -20.14 -2.86
C THR A 49 -12.14 -19.95 -4.15
N THR A 50 -12.48 -20.71 -5.18
CA THR A 50 -11.91 -20.59 -6.53
C THR A 50 -13.03 -20.45 -7.57
N THR A 51 -12.69 -20.08 -8.80
CA THR A 51 -13.64 -20.09 -9.93
C THR A 51 -13.65 -21.44 -10.64
N LEU A 52 -14.77 -21.81 -11.27
CA LEU A 52 -14.90 -23.01 -12.12
C LEU A 52 -13.80 -23.09 -13.18
N ALA A 53 -13.43 -21.97 -13.81
CA ALA A 53 -12.34 -21.94 -14.81
C ALA A 53 -10.99 -22.37 -14.22
N MET A 54 -10.65 -21.89 -13.03
CA MET A 54 -9.41 -22.27 -12.33
C MET A 54 -9.44 -23.74 -11.93
N ASP A 55 -10.57 -24.24 -11.45
CA ASP A 55 -10.74 -25.66 -11.15
C ASP A 55 -10.54 -26.55 -12.39
N THR A 56 -11.12 -26.15 -13.52
CA THR A 56 -10.92 -26.82 -14.81
C THR A 56 -9.44 -26.85 -15.20
N TYR A 57 -8.69 -25.77 -15.03
CA TYR A 57 -7.25 -25.77 -15.31
C TYR A 57 -6.48 -26.72 -14.38
N SER A 58 -6.82 -26.78 -13.09
CA SER A 58 -6.20 -27.76 -12.18
C SER A 58 -6.43 -29.19 -12.62
N ASN A 59 -7.67 -29.53 -13.03
CA ASN A 59 -7.99 -30.86 -13.55
C ASN A 59 -7.24 -31.16 -14.86
N MET A 60 -7.12 -30.18 -15.76
CA MET A 60 -6.33 -30.34 -16.99
C MET A 60 -4.85 -30.59 -16.68
N PHE A 61 -4.28 -29.84 -15.72
CA PHE A 61 -2.90 -30.05 -15.32
C PHE A 61 -2.70 -31.43 -14.68
N SER A 62 -3.59 -31.83 -13.77
CA SER A 62 -3.55 -33.15 -13.15
C SER A 62 -3.58 -34.29 -14.18
N ASN A 63 -4.37 -34.17 -15.25
CA ASN A 63 -4.46 -35.18 -16.30
C ASN A 63 -3.30 -35.15 -17.31
N SER A 64 -2.56 -34.04 -17.38
CA SER A 64 -1.48 -33.83 -18.36
C SER A 64 -0.09 -34.18 -17.83
N ILE A 65 0.03 -34.33 -16.52
CA ILE A 65 1.32 -34.53 -15.85
C ILE A 65 1.49 -36.03 -15.58
N ASP A 66 2.60 -36.57 -16.08
CA ASP A 66 2.97 -37.98 -15.87
C ASP A 66 3.42 -38.23 -14.42
N ASP A 67 3.09 -39.41 -13.89
CA ASP A 67 3.42 -39.86 -12.53
C ASP A 67 4.94 -39.92 -12.29
N SER A 68 5.73 -40.02 -13.36
CA SER A 68 7.20 -40.02 -13.32
C SER A 68 7.83 -38.61 -13.24
N SER A 69 7.03 -37.55 -13.39
CA SER A 69 7.54 -36.19 -13.47
C SER A 69 7.93 -35.63 -12.10
N ARG A 70 9.04 -34.88 -12.04
CA ARG A 70 9.44 -34.10 -10.84
C ARG A 70 8.70 -32.77 -10.79
N THR A 71 7.37 -32.82 -10.90
CA THR A 71 6.53 -31.63 -10.92
C THR A 71 5.96 -31.40 -9.53
N PHE A 72 6.08 -30.16 -9.03
CA PHE A 72 5.59 -29.77 -7.71
C PHE A 72 4.59 -28.63 -7.85
N ASN A 73 3.58 -28.62 -7.01
CA ASN A 73 2.67 -27.49 -6.91
C ASN A 73 3.13 -26.56 -5.79
N ALA A 74 3.71 -25.42 -6.18
CA ALA A 74 4.14 -24.36 -5.28
C ALA A 74 3.28 -23.08 -5.38
N THR A 75 2.03 -23.21 -5.84
CA THR A 75 1.10 -22.08 -5.92
C THR A 75 0.61 -21.72 -4.52
N GLU A 76 1.38 -20.89 -3.82
CA GLU A 76 0.99 -20.41 -2.50
C GLU A 76 -0.29 -19.60 -2.59
N GLY A 77 -1.30 -20.03 -1.84
CA GLY A 77 -2.65 -19.54 -1.99
C GLY A 77 -3.21 -19.83 -3.36
N GLY A 78 -2.89 -20.93 -4.03
CA GLY A 78 -3.57 -21.45 -5.21
C GLY A 78 -4.49 -22.61 -4.83
N ILE A 79 -5.11 -23.27 -5.80
CA ILE A 79 -5.77 -24.57 -5.56
C ILE A 79 -4.75 -25.70 -5.65
N GLY A 80 -4.96 -26.75 -4.85
CA GLY A 80 -4.24 -28.01 -5.02
C GLY A 80 -4.46 -28.59 -6.43
N ILE A 81 -3.42 -29.22 -6.97
CA ILE A 81 -3.50 -30.02 -8.21
C ILE A 81 -3.34 -31.47 -7.79
N SER A 82 -4.34 -32.30 -8.12
CA SER A 82 -4.31 -33.72 -7.79
C SER A 82 -3.14 -34.42 -8.48
N GLY A 83 -2.53 -35.40 -7.81
CA GLY A 83 -1.35 -36.13 -8.30
C GLY A 83 -0.03 -35.37 -8.12
N LEU A 84 -0.04 -34.07 -7.80
CA LEU A 84 1.18 -33.32 -7.51
C LEU A 84 1.47 -33.22 -6.02
N LYS A 85 2.75 -33.27 -5.68
CA LYS A 85 3.20 -32.92 -4.34
C LYS A 85 3.10 -31.40 -4.15
N ASN A 86 2.27 -31.00 -3.20
CA ASN A 86 2.17 -29.63 -2.72
C ASN A 86 3.38 -29.29 -1.84
N ILE A 87 4.07 -28.19 -2.13
CA ILE A 87 5.18 -27.66 -1.33
C ILE A 87 5.10 -26.14 -1.32
N SER A 88 5.63 -25.47 -0.30
CA SER A 88 5.77 -24.01 -0.36
C SER A 88 6.79 -23.59 -1.43
N LEU A 89 6.69 -22.36 -1.92
CA LEU A 89 7.67 -21.82 -2.85
C LEU A 89 9.05 -21.72 -2.18
N ARG A 90 9.07 -21.39 -0.88
CA ARG A 90 10.30 -21.37 -0.09
C ARG A 90 10.97 -22.74 -0.02
N GLU A 91 10.21 -23.81 0.22
CA GLU A 91 10.74 -25.17 0.22
C GLU A 91 11.21 -25.59 -1.17
N ALA A 92 10.48 -25.22 -2.22
CA ALA A 92 10.86 -25.49 -3.60
C ALA A 92 12.21 -24.84 -3.95
N ILE A 93 12.38 -23.55 -3.62
CA ILE A 93 13.61 -22.80 -3.86
C ILE A 93 14.78 -23.42 -3.08
N ASN A 94 14.61 -23.65 -1.77
CA ASN A 94 15.68 -24.20 -0.93
C ASN A 94 16.09 -25.62 -1.33
N SER A 95 15.15 -26.43 -1.83
CA SER A 95 15.41 -27.85 -2.14
C SER A 95 15.91 -28.06 -3.57
N TYR A 96 15.50 -27.21 -4.52
CA TYR A 96 15.72 -27.45 -5.96
C TYR A 96 16.42 -26.32 -6.70
N CYS A 97 16.48 -25.10 -6.14
CA CYS A 97 17.20 -23.97 -6.74
C CYS A 97 18.57 -23.81 -6.07
N THR A 98 19.43 -24.82 -6.20
CA THR A 98 20.76 -24.86 -5.57
C THR A 98 21.85 -24.11 -6.34
N THR A 99 21.59 -23.78 -7.61
CA THR A 99 22.51 -23.02 -8.44
C THR A 99 22.50 -21.56 -8.03
N ASN A 100 23.65 -21.04 -7.62
CA ASN A 100 23.84 -19.62 -7.35
C ASN A 100 23.84 -18.85 -8.68
N ILE A 101 22.68 -18.31 -9.06
CA ILE A 101 22.49 -17.52 -10.28
C ILE A 101 22.89 -16.05 -10.12
N SER A 102 23.46 -15.64 -8.99
CA SER A 102 23.79 -14.23 -8.72
C SER A 102 24.70 -13.63 -9.79
N ALA A 103 25.63 -14.41 -10.34
CA ALA A 103 26.48 -13.98 -11.44
C ALA A 103 25.69 -13.72 -12.74
N GLN A 104 24.76 -14.61 -13.10
CA GLN A 104 23.90 -14.46 -14.29
C GLN A 104 22.88 -13.32 -14.13
N ILE A 105 22.39 -13.09 -12.91
CA ILE A 105 21.54 -11.94 -12.60
C ILE A 105 22.33 -10.64 -12.81
N ASN A 106 23.57 -10.57 -12.31
CA ASN A 106 24.40 -9.38 -12.52
C ASN A 106 24.67 -9.13 -13.99
N ASP A 107 25.01 -10.15 -14.78
CA ASP A 107 25.21 -10.00 -16.22
C ASP A 107 23.94 -9.52 -16.93
N THR A 108 22.78 -10.05 -16.54
CA THR A 108 21.48 -9.63 -17.08
C THR A 108 21.14 -8.20 -16.69
N LEU A 109 21.28 -7.83 -15.41
CA LEU A 109 21.01 -6.48 -14.91
C LEU A 109 21.96 -5.45 -15.53
N ASN A 110 23.25 -5.80 -15.68
CA ASN A 110 24.26 -4.96 -16.30
C ASN A 110 24.07 -4.84 -17.82
N SER A 111 23.38 -5.81 -18.45
CA SER A 111 23.02 -5.75 -19.87
C SER A 111 21.82 -4.86 -20.15
N ILE A 112 21.05 -4.48 -19.12
CA ILE A 112 20.00 -3.47 -19.25
C ILE A 112 20.72 -2.15 -19.53
N PRO A 113 20.57 -1.56 -20.73
CA PRO A 113 21.21 -0.29 -21.02
C PRO A 113 20.69 0.71 -19.99
N LEU A 114 21.61 1.29 -19.22
CA LEU A 114 21.34 2.50 -18.44
C LEU A 114 20.87 3.53 -19.46
N GLU A 115 19.57 3.81 -19.51
CA GLU A 115 19.09 4.98 -20.22
C GLU A 115 19.90 6.16 -19.68
N SER A 116 20.52 6.91 -20.59
CA SER A 116 21.17 8.15 -20.22
C SER A 116 20.09 9.03 -19.61
N PHE A 117 20.04 9.08 -18.27
CA PHE A 117 19.10 9.91 -17.57
C PHE A 117 19.28 11.33 -18.09
N ASN A 118 18.21 11.93 -18.60
CA ASN A 118 18.25 13.34 -18.95
C ASN A 118 18.33 14.12 -17.62
N THR A 119 19.55 14.38 -17.15
CA THR A 119 19.83 15.03 -15.87
C THR A 119 19.07 16.35 -15.75
N THR A 120 18.88 17.06 -16.88
CA THR A 120 18.10 18.30 -16.92
C THR A 120 16.62 18.06 -16.63
N GLN A 121 16.02 17.00 -17.17
CA GLN A 121 14.62 16.65 -16.92
C GLN A 121 14.39 16.22 -15.48
N VAL A 122 15.29 15.40 -14.93
CA VAL A 122 15.21 14.94 -13.53
C VAL A 122 15.40 16.11 -12.57
N ARG A 123 16.37 17.00 -12.84
CA ARG A 123 16.59 18.21 -12.03
C ARG A 123 15.37 19.12 -12.04
N ARG A 124 14.76 19.38 -13.20
CA ARG A 124 13.51 20.17 -13.29
C ARG A 124 12.35 19.52 -12.52
N ALA A 125 12.26 18.19 -12.53
CA ALA A 125 11.26 17.48 -11.75
C ALA A 125 11.51 17.63 -10.24
N ALA A 126 12.77 17.49 -9.79
CA ALA A 126 13.16 17.71 -8.40
C ALA A 126 12.89 19.15 -7.94
N GLU A 127 13.29 20.15 -8.73
CA GLU A 127 13.01 21.57 -8.48
C GLU A 127 11.50 21.85 -8.37
N LYS A 128 10.68 21.24 -9.24
CA LYS A 128 9.21 21.35 -9.17
C LYS A 128 8.66 20.79 -7.86
N GLN A 129 9.12 19.60 -7.44
CA GLN A 129 8.68 18.98 -6.19
C GLN A 129 9.13 19.78 -4.96
N LEU A 130 10.37 20.28 -4.95
CA LEU A 130 10.88 21.17 -3.91
C LEU A 130 10.04 22.44 -3.77
N ALA A 131 9.74 23.11 -4.89
CA ALA A 131 8.92 24.31 -4.88
C ALA A 131 7.50 24.05 -4.34
N PHE A 132 6.94 22.87 -4.63
CA PHE A 132 5.64 22.46 -4.09
C PHE A 132 5.71 22.19 -2.57
N PHE A 133 6.70 21.40 -2.13
CA PHE A 133 6.88 21.06 -0.72
C PHE A 133 7.22 22.28 0.14
N ALA A 134 8.01 23.24 -0.37
CA ALA A 134 8.27 24.50 0.32
C ALA A 134 6.98 25.31 0.56
N LYS A 135 6.07 25.36 -0.43
CA LYS A 135 4.76 26.02 -0.27
C LYS A 135 3.89 25.30 0.76
N LEU A 136 3.83 23.96 0.70
CA LEU A 136 3.05 23.17 1.65
C LEU A 136 3.61 23.27 3.08
N SER A 137 4.94 23.20 3.24
CA SER A 137 5.63 23.45 4.52
C SER A 137 5.30 24.84 5.06
N GLY A 138 5.31 25.87 4.22
CA GLY A 138 4.91 27.22 4.62
C GLY A 138 3.45 27.32 5.10
N LEU A 139 2.53 26.54 4.52
CA LEU A 139 1.15 26.45 5.01
C LEU A 139 1.08 25.76 6.38
N LEU A 140 1.81 24.67 6.55
CA LEU A 140 1.84 23.90 7.81
C LEU A 140 2.49 24.68 8.95
N ASN A 141 3.56 25.43 8.68
CA ASN A 141 4.19 26.29 9.69
C ASN A 141 3.22 27.37 10.19
N LYS A 142 2.42 27.97 9.29
CA LYS A 142 1.37 28.91 9.71
C LYS A 142 0.31 28.26 10.60
N ILE A 143 -0.07 27.03 10.29
CA ILE A 143 -1.02 26.24 11.11
C ILE A 143 -0.40 25.97 12.49
N GLU A 144 0.85 25.55 12.54
CA GLU A 144 1.57 25.29 13.80
C GLU A 144 1.66 26.56 14.67
N ASP A 145 2.06 27.68 14.07
CA ASP A 145 2.23 28.95 14.77
C ASP A 145 0.89 29.50 15.31
N GLN A 146 -0.20 29.31 14.58
CA GLN A 146 -1.52 29.81 14.97
C GLN A 146 -2.20 28.94 16.04
N PHE A 147 -2.04 27.62 15.97
CA PHE A 147 -2.90 26.70 16.72
C PHE A 147 -2.17 25.73 17.66
N LEU A 148 -0.86 25.49 17.49
CA LEU A 148 -0.15 24.42 18.19
C LEU A 148 0.96 24.89 19.14
N LYS A 149 1.52 26.10 18.96
CA LYS A 149 2.69 26.56 19.74
C LYS A 149 2.38 27.12 21.14
N ASP A 150 1.35 27.93 21.33
CA ASP A 150 1.13 28.63 22.62
C ASP A 150 -0.32 29.07 22.87
N THR A 151 -1.30 28.28 22.40
CA THR A 151 -2.71 28.69 22.44
C THR A 151 -3.52 27.84 23.41
N THR A 152 -4.27 28.49 24.32
CA THR A 152 -5.34 27.83 25.07
C THR A 152 -6.38 27.32 24.06
N LEU A 153 -6.44 25.99 23.88
CA LEU A 153 -7.28 25.36 22.86
C LEU A 153 -8.78 25.48 23.22
N THR A 154 -9.42 26.52 22.70
CA THR A 154 -10.88 26.68 22.72
C THR A 154 -11.54 25.84 21.62
N SER A 155 -12.82 25.51 21.74
CA SER A 155 -13.57 24.82 20.68
C SER A 155 -13.49 25.57 19.34
N GLN A 156 -13.50 26.90 19.36
CA GLN A 156 -13.33 27.72 18.17
C GLN A 156 -11.96 27.49 17.51
N SER A 157 -10.88 27.53 18.29
CA SER A 157 -9.53 27.30 17.77
C SER A 157 -9.35 25.88 17.21
N LYS A 158 -10.00 24.86 17.78
CA LYS A 158 -10.00 23.49 17.25
C LYS A 158 -10.70 23.41 15.89
N ALA A 159 -11.85 24.08 15.75
CA ALA A 159 -12.58 24.12 14.49
C ALA A 159 -11.78 24.84 13.39
N GLU A 160 -11.13 25.95 13.73
CA GLU A 160 -10.25 26.68 12.81
C GLU A 160 -9.02 25.87 12.41
N PHE A 161 -8.43 25.12 13.34
CA PHE A 161 -7.34 24.19 13.05
C PHE A 161 -7.77 23.09 12.07
N VAL A 162 -8.88 22.39 12.34
CA VAL A 162 -9.41 21.33 11.46
C VAL A 162 -9.69 21.88 10.06
N GLN A 163 -10.30 23.07 9.97
CA GLN A 163 -10.57 23.72 8.69
C GLN A 163 -9.29 24.11 7.95
N SER A 164 -8.25 24.56 8.67
CA SER A 164 -6.95 24.88 8.09
C SER A 164 -6.22 23.63 7.59
N MET A 165 -6.27 22.54 8.36
CA MET A 165 -5.74 21.23 7.96
C MET A 165 -6.45 20.68 6.73
N LYS A 166 -7.78 20.77 6.66
CA LYS A 166 -8.56 20.42 5.46
C LYS A 166 -8.10 21.22 4.24
N SER A 167 -7.83 22.50 4.40
CA SER A 167 -7.34 23.38 3.32
C SER A 167 -5.93 22.97 2.86
N ALA A 168 -5.05 22.60 3.79
CA ALA A 168 -3.72 22.08 3.47
C ALA A 168 -3.78 20.74 2.72
N VAL A 169 -4.66 19.82 3.13
CA VAL A 169 -4.88 18.55 2.41
C VAL A 169 -5.44 18.80 1.02
N GLN A 170 -6.40 19.72 0.87
CA GLN A 170 -6.90 20.10 -0.46
C GLN A 170 -5.82 20.71 -1.35
N PHE A 171 -4.89 21.49 -0.78
CA PHE A 171 -3.73 21.99 -1.52
C PHE A 171 -2.81 20.84 -1.95
N LEU A 172 -2.51 19.90 -1.05
CA LEU A 172 -1.71 18.71 -1.34
C LEU A 172 -2.30 17.90 -2.51
N LEU A 173 -3.59 17.59 -2.45
CA LEU A 173 -4.28 16.75 -3.44
C LEU A 173 -4.34 17.35 -4.86
N LYS A 174 -4.01 18.64 -5.05
CA LYS A 174 -3.89 19.25 -6.37
C LYS A 174 -2.66 18.76 -7.15
N ASP A 175 -1.63 18.28 -6.45
CA ASP A 175 -0.45 17.69 -7.07
C ASP A 175 -0.38 16.19 -6.73
N LYS A 176 -0.79 15.38 -7.70
CA LYS A 176 -0.86 13.92 -7.56
C LYS A 176 0.52 13.30 -7.31
N ASP A 177 1.56 13.82 -7.98
CA ASP A 177 2.90 13.26 -7.88
C ASP A 177 3.49 13.55 -6.50
N ALA A 178 3.34 14.79 -6.01
CA ALA A 178 3.75 15.17 -4.66
C ALA A 178 3.00 14.37 -3.59
N THR A 179 1.70 14.14 -3.78
CA THR A 179 0.88 13.32 -2.89
C THR A 179 1.38 11.87 -2.83
N LEU A 180 1.67 11.27 -3.99
CA LEU A 180 2.17 9.90 -4.06
C LEU A 180 3.56 9.76 -3.43
N LEU A 181 4.44 10.77 -3.61
CA LEU A 181 5.75 10.77 -2.96
C LEU A 181 5.62 10.76 -1.43
N LEU A 182 4.77 11.63 -0.87
CA LEU A 182 4.56 11.71 0.57
C LEU A 182 3.90 10.43 1.12
N GLN A 183 2.92 9.88 0.42
CA GLN A 183 2.29 8.60 0.77
C GLN A 183 3.24 7.41 0.66
N GLY A 184 4.14 7.42 -0.33
CA GLY A 184 5.14 6.37 -0.50
C GLY A 184 6.16 6.33 0.64
N TYR A 185 6.43 7.49 1.27
CA TYR A 185 7.31 7.58 2.43
C TYR A 185 6.62 7.14 3.72
N ASP A 186 5.45 7.71 4.05
CA ASP A 186 4.70 7.35 5.27
C ASP A 186 3.30 6.82 4.96
N TYR A 187 3.25 5.68 4.29
CA TYR A 187 1.99 5.02 3.94
C TYR A 187 1.13 4.74 5.18
N SER A 188 1.76 4.32 6.28
CA SER A 188 1.08 4.02 7.54
C SER A 188 0.35 5.22 8.12
N GLY A 189 0.98 6.40 8.13
CA GLY A 189 0.40 7.63 8.65
C GLY A 189 -0.79 8.10 7.82
N PHE A 190 -0.65 8.10 6.49
CA PHE A 190 -1.75 8.45 5.58
C PHE A 190 -2.92 7.46 5.67
N SER A 191 -2.64 6.16 5.75
CA SER A 191 -3.66 5.12 5.94
C SER A 191 -4.40 5.28 7.27
N SER A 192 -3.66 5.56 8.35
CA SER A 192 -4.24 5.80 9.67
C SER A 192 -5.15 7.03 9.69
N TRP A 193 -4.73 8.13 9.05
CA TRP A 193 -5.57 9.32 8.88
C TRP A 193 -6.84 9.00 8.10
N ASN A 194 -6.75 8.29 6.98
CA ASN A 194 -7.91 7.90 6.17
C ASN A 194 -8.88 6.98 6.93
N LYS A 195 -8.35 6.03 7.71
CA LYS A 195 -9.13 5.15 8.60
C LYS A 195 -9.90 5.98 9.64
N LYS A 196 -9.21 6.87 10.35
CA LYS A 196 -9.82 7.76 11.35
C LYS A 196 -10.90 8.65 10.71
N SER A 197 -10.64 9.22 9.54
CA SER A 197 -11.62 10.02 8.79
C SER A 197 -12.89 9.24 8.44
N THR A 198 -12.74 8.00 7.94
CA THR A 198 -13.88 7.14 7.62
C THR A 198 -14.72 6.81 8.86
N ILE A 199 -14.06 6.50 9.99
CA ILE A 199 -14.73 6.22 11.26
C ILE A 199 -15.55 7.44 11.72
N ILE A 200 -14.94 8.63 11.74
CA ILE A 200 -15.62 9.88 12.13
C ILE A 200 -16.84 10.12 11.23
N MET A 201 -16.67 10.01 9.91
CA MET A 201 -17.77 10.19 8.95
C MET A 201 -18.92 9.18 9.16
N SER A 202 -18.62 7.94 9.56
CA SER A 202 -19.64 6.92 9.82
C SER A 202 -20.47 7.19 11.10
N LYS A 203 -19.86 7.86 12.09
CA LYS A 203 -20.50 8.23 13.36
C LYS A 203 -21.37 9.49 13.28
N ASN A 204 -21.30 10.26 12.19
CA ASN A 204 -22.02 11.54 12.01
C ASN A 204 -23.55 11.47 12.19
N LYS A 205 -24.15 10.28 12.31
CA LYS A 205 -25.59 10.12 12.56
C LYS A 205 -25.97 10.10 14.04
N SER A 206 -25.03 9.98 14.97
CA SER A 206 -25.35 9.74 16.41
C SER A 206 -24.47 10.48 17.42
N ALA A 207 -23.35 11.09 17.02
CA ALA A 207 -22.43 11.80 17.93
C ALA A 207 -22.81 13.27 18.12
N SER A 208 -22.45 13.86 19.28
CA SER A 208 -22.59 15.30 19.48
C SER A 208 -21.57 16.09 18.65
N GLN A 209 -21.91 17.31 18.24
CA GLN A 209 -21.00 18.16 17.45
C GLN A 209 -19.66 18.42 18.13
N GLN A 210 -19.66 18.49 19.47
CA GLN A 210 -18.45 18.76 20.24
C GLN A 210 -17.54 17.53 20.32
N GLU A 211 -18.09 16.32 20.45
CA GLU A 211 -17.32 15.08 20.38
C GLU A 211 -16.72 14.86 18.99
N GLN A 212 -17.50 15.14 17.93
CA GLN A 212 -17.01 15.03 16.56
C GLN A 212 -15.83 15.96 16.31
N LEU A 213 -15.94 17.22 16.75
CA LEU A 213 -14.86 18.20 16.62
C LEU A 213 -13.59 17.75 17.34
N GLU A 214 -13.71 17.14 18.52
CA GLU A 214 -12.57 16.62 19.27
C GLU A 214 -11.89 15.46 18.51
N GLU A 215 -12.66 14.52 17.96
CA GLU A 215 -12.12 13.42 17.17
C GLU A 215 -11.41 13.91 15.90
N GLU A 216 -11.98 14.91 15.21
CA GLU A 216 -11.37 15.53 14.03
C GLU A 216 -10.08 16.27 14.37
N PHE A 217 -10.08 17.03 15.46
CA PHE A 217 -8.92 17.76 15.94
C PHE A 217 -7.75 16.82 16.27
N LEU A 218 -8.00 15.76 17.06
CA LEU A 218 -6.96 14.79 17.42
C LEU A 218 -6.43 14.04 16.20
N ARG A 219 -7.32 13.65 15.27
CA ARG A 219 -6.91 13.03 14.00
C ARG A 219 -5.98 13.96 13.22
N ASP A 220 -6.37 15.22 13.05
CA ASP A 220 -5.61 16.16 12.21
C ASP A 220 -4.31 16.61 12.89
N GLN A 221 -4.25 16.63 14.23
CA GLN A 221 -3.02 16.86 14.97
C GLN A 221 -2.02 15.71 14.78
N ASP A 222 -2.48 14.46 14.81
CA ASP A 222 -1.62 13.30 14.51
C ASP A 222 -1.12 13.35 13.07
N PHE A 223 -2.01 13.65 12.12
CA PHE A 223 -1.66 13.70 10.71
C PHE A 223 -0.76 14.88 10.35
N PHE A 224 -0.86 16.00 11.07
CA PHE A 224 0.06 17.13 10.94
C PHE A 224 1.53 16.68 11.13
N LYS A 225 1.79 15.84 12.14
CA LYS A 225 3.15 15.30 12.41
C LYS A 225 3.64 14.38 11.29
N VAL A 226 2.76 13.50 10.79
CA VAL A 226 3.04 12.62 9.64
C VAL A 226 3.41 13.46 8.41
N LEU A 227 2.59 14.46 8.10
CA LEU A 227 2.75 15.26 6.91
C LEU A 227 4.02 16.12 6.96
N THR A 228 4.28 16.79 8.08
CA THR A 228 5.51 17.59 8.28
C THR A 228 6.77 16.73 8.22
N GLY A 229 6.78 15.55 8.86
CA GLY A 229 7.89 14.62 8.78
C GLY A 229 8.17 14.13 7.36
N SER A 230 7.10 13.78 6.62
CA SER A 230 7.20 13.34 5.22
C SER A 230 7.73 14.42 4.29
N ILE A 231 7.27 15.67 4.47
CA ILE A 231 7.75 16.82 3.70
C ILE A 231 9.22 17.08 3.96
N LYS A 232 9.63 17.08 5.23
CA LYS A 232 11.02 17.34 5.61
C LYS A 232 11.97 16.32 4.97
N PHE A 233 11.64 15.03 5.05
CA PHE A 233 12.43 13.96 4.43
C PHE A 233 12.63 14.19 2.93
N HIS A 234 11.54 14.46 2.20
CA HIS A 234 11.63 14.65 0.75
C HIS A 234 12.35 15.94 0.36
N MET A 235 12.14 17.02 1.10
CA MET A 235 12.90 18.26 0.86
C MET A 235 14.40 18.04 1.01
N GLU A 236 14.84 17.39 2.10
CA GLU A 236 16.26 17.04 2.30
C GLU A 236 16.80 16.15 1.16
N ALA A 237 16.03 15.14 0.76
CA ALA A 237 16.42 14.24 -0.33
C ALA A 237 16.57 14.96 -1.68
N PHE A 238 15.59 15.80 -2.06
CA PHE A 238 15.65 16.55 -3.32
C PHE A 238 16.70 17.66 -3.30
N GLU A 239 16.95 18.31 -2.16
CA GLU A 239 18.03 19.29 -2.02
C GLU A 239 19.42 18.66 -2.18
N ASN A 240 19.63 17.48 -1.60
CA ASN A 240 20.88 16.74 -1.78
C ASN A 240 21.06 16.32 -3.25
N PHE A 241 20.00 15.79 -3.87
CA PHE A 241 20.03 15.44 -5.28
C PHE A 241 20.35 16.64 -6.19
N ALA A 242 19.79 17.83 -5.90
CA ALA A 242 20.04 19.05 -6.66
C ALA A 242 21.46 19.61 -6.49
N LYS A 243 22.20 19.23 -5.42
CA LYS A 243 23.60 19.62 -5.20
C LYS A 243 24.60 18.67 -5.87
N GLU A 244 24.20 17.41 -6.06
CA GLU A 244 25.03 16.36 -6.66
C GLU A 244 24.87 16.23 -8.19
N SER A 245 23.92 16.96 -8.79
CA SER A 245 23.62 16.98 -10.24
C SER A 245 24.00 18.28 -10.93
#